data_AF-A0A6F9ANS5-F1
#
_entry.id   AF-A0A6F9ANS5-F1
#
_cell.length_a   1.000
_cell.length_b   1.000
_cell.length_c   1.000
_cell.angle_alpha   90.00
_cell.angle_beta   90.00
_cell.angle_gamma   90.00
#
_symmetry.space_group_name_H-M   'P 1'
#
loop_
_entity.id
_entity.type
_entity.pdbx_description
1 polymer ?
#
loop_
_entity_poly.entity_id
_entity_poly.type
_entity_poly.pdbx_seq_one_letter_code
_entity_poly.pdbx_strand_id
1 'polypeptide(L)'
;MEKFGKAVNYADGALSFIECGNAMERDPLEAKSPYTMYSETVELIRYAMRLKNFTSHSATVAEKKLAVLCNRCLSLLYLRMFKLKKDHAVKYSRSLMESTGTPSPLSLSPSPVSSVSSSTGLAGSGASGNVAIPQRIHHMAASHVNITNNILRSYEHWDTAEKLATESQ
;
A
#
# COMPACT_ATOMS: atom_id res chain seq x y z
N MET A 1 23.75 -13.13 20.37
CA MET A 1 24.43 -11.88 19.97
C MET A 1 24.58 -11.78 18.45
N GLU A 2 25.01 -12.84 17.76
CA GLU A 2 25.22 -12.86 16.30
C GLU A 2 24.01 -12.43 15.44
N LYS A 3 22.80 -12.92 15.76
CA LYS A 3 21.57 -12.58 15.03
C LYS A 3 21.15 -11.12 15.19
N PHE A 4 21.38 -10.53 16.37
CA PHE A 4 21.08 -9.12 16.63
C PHE A 4 22.04 -8.22 15.84
N GLY A 5 23.34 -8.50 15.88
CA GLY A 5 24.33 -7.75 15.07
C GLY A 5 24.04 -7.82 13.57
N LYS A 6 23.67 -9.00 13.05
CA LYS A 6 23.22 -9.16 11.66
C LYS A 6 22.00 -8.30 11.34
N ALA A 7 20.99 -8.30 12.21
CA ALA A 7 19.79 -7.47 12.01
C ALA A 7 20.09 -5.97 12.04
N VAL A 8 21.00 -5.52 12.90
CA VAL A 8 21.48 -4.13 12.93
C VAL A 8 22.16 -3.76 11.60
N ASN A 9 23.05 -4.61 11.09
CA ASN A 9 23.73 -4.35 9.81
C ASN A 9 22.74 -4.32 8.63
N TYR A 10 21.72 -5.17 8.63
CA TYR A 10 20.67 -5.12 7.60
C TYR A 10 19.81 -3.87 7.71
N ALA A 11 19.49 -3.41 8.93
CA ALA A 11 18.76 -2.17 9.14
C ALA A 11 19.58 -0.95 8.67
N ASP A 12 20.88 -0.94 8.94
CA ASP A 12 21.80 0.10 8.48
C ASP A 12 21.90 0.15 6.94
N GLY A 13 22.06 -1.01 6.31
CA GLY A 13 22.01 -1.13 4.84
C GLY A 13 20.65 -0.68 4.26
N ALA A 14 19.55 -1.00 4.94
CA ALA A 14 18.23 -0.53 4.54
C ALA A 14 18.08 0.99 4.62
N LEU A 15 18.67 1.66 5.62
CA LEU A 15 18.71 3.12 5.68
C LEU A 15 19.48 3.71 4.50
N SER A 16 20.62 3.12 4.13
CA SER A 16 21.37 3.52 2.93
C SER A 16 20.55 3.36 1.64
N PHE A 17 19.77 2.27 1.53
CA PHE A 17 18.87 2.10 0.37
C PHE A 17 17.69 3.06 0.37
N ILE A 18 17.17 3.47 1.54
CA ILE A 18 16.16 4.53 1.65
C ILE A 18 16.72 5.85 1.13
N GLU A 19 17.95 6.21 1.54
CA GLU A 19 18.62 7.43 1.07
C GLU A 19 18.86 7.40 -0.44
N CYS A 20 19.29 6.25 -0.97
CA CYS A 20 19.44 6.01 -2.41
C CYS A 20 18.10 6.21 -3.14
N GLY A 21 17.02 5.59 -2.66
CA GLY A 21 15.68 5.77 -3.24
C GLY A 21 15.21 7.23 -3.20
N ASN A 22 15.52 7.95 -2.13
CA ASN A 22 15.18 9.37 -2.00
C ASN A 22 16.00 10.24 -2.97
N ALA A 23 17.27 9.90 -3.22
CA ALA A 23 18.05 10.54 -4.27
C ALA A 23 17.45 10.27 -5.66
N MET A 24 17.00 9.03 -5.93
CA MET A 24 16.33 8.68 -7.20
C MET A 24 15.01 9.44 -7.42
N GLU A 25 14.31 9.84 -6.34
CA GLU A 25 13.12 10.69 -6.47
C GLU A 25 13.46 12.15 -6.81
N ARG A 26 14.63 12.63 -6.40
CA ARG A 26 15.07 14.02 -6.66
C ARG A 26 15.71 14.17 -8.03
N ASP A 27 16.44 13.15 -8.48
CA ASP A 27 17.08 13.08 -9.79
C ASP A 27 16.62 11.80 -10.52
N PRO A 28 15.44 11.85 -11.17
CA PRO A 28 14.85 10.68 -11.80
C PRO A 28 15.65 10.25 -13.03
N LEU A 29 16.43 9.19 -12.89
CA LEU A 29 16.98 8.47 -14.04
C LEU A 29 15.88 7.61 -14.66
N GLU A 30 15.63 7.78 -15.96
CA GLU A 30 14.52 7.14 -16.70
C GLU A 30 14.51 5.60 -16.57
N ALA A 31 15.68 4.98 -16.33
CA ALA A 31 15.86 3.53 -16.27
C ALA A 31 15.65 2.90 -14.88
N LYS A 32 15.52 3.66 -13.78
CA LYS A 32 15.43 3.08 -12.43
C LYS A 32 14.27 3.67 -11.63
N SER A 33 13.34 2.82 -11.20
CA SER A 33 12.17 3.25 -10.44
C SER A 33 12.48 3.36 -8.95
N PRO A 34 12.25 4.53 -8.30
CA PRO A 34 12.32 4.66 -6.85
C PRO A 34 11.37 3.69 -6.12
N TYR A 35 10.23 3.37 -6.75
CA TYR A 35 9.27 2.41 -6.20
C TYR A 35 9.89 1.02 -6.04
N THR A 36 10.66 0.55 -7.03
CA THR A 36 11.33 -0.75 -6.96
C THR A 36 12.33 -0.76 -5.82
N MET A 37 13.16 0.28 -5.71
CA MET A 37 14.15 0.41 -4.65
C MET A 37 13.50 0.33 -3.26
N TYR A 38 12.41 1.07 -3.04
CA TYR A 38 11.67 1.02 -1.79
C TYR A 38 11.03 -0.35 -1.53
N SER A 39 10.47 -1.00 -2.56
CA SER A 39 9.85 -2.32 -2.39
C SER A 39 10.86 -3.42 -2.00
N GLU A 40 12.06 -3.40 -2.59
CA GLU A 40 13.14 -4.33 -2.24
C GLU A 40 13.68 -4.06 -0.84
N THR A 41 13.78 -2.77 -0.46
CA THR A 41 14.21 -2.37 0.88
C THR A 41 13.23 -2.84 1.95
N VAL A 42 11.92 -2.79 1.66
CA VAL A 42 10.90 -3.36 2.55
C VAL A 42 11.12 -4.85 2.79
N GLU A 43 11.46 -5.63 1.74
CA GLU A 43 11.75 -7.06 1.89
C GLU A 43 13.00 -7.31 2.74
N LEU A 44 14.03 -6.47 2.59
CA LEU A 44 15.24 -6.52 3.40
C LEU A 44 14.95 -6.28 4.89
N ILE A 45 14.16 -5.24 5.22
CA ILE A 45 13.78 -4.94 6.61
C ILE A 45 12.94 -6.09 7.19
N ARG A 46 11.98 -6.62 6.42
CA ARG A 46 11.18 -7.78 6.86
C ARG A 46 12.03 -9.02 7.08
N TYR A 47 13.05 -9.25 6.24
CA TYR A 47 14.01 -10.33 6.45
C TYR A 47 14.81 -10.13 7.75
N ALA A 48 15.35 -8.93 7.98
CA ALA A 48 16.09 -8.59 9.20
C ALA A 48 15.25 -8.86 10.47
N MET A 49 13.98 -8.44 10.46
CA MET A 49 13.04 -8.65 11.57
C MET A 49 12.70 -10.13 11.82
N ARG A 50 12.85 -11.02 10.84
CA ARG A 50 12.59 -12.47 11.01
C ARG A 50 13.78 -13.23 11.60
N LEU A 51 14.97 -12.63 11.66
CA LEU A 51 16.16 -13.32 12.18
C LEU A 51 16.03 -13.71 13.66
N LYS A 52 15.28 -12.92 14.43
CA LYS A 52 15.02 -13.12 15.85
C LYS A 52 13.65 -12.52 16.21
N ASN A 53 12.99 -13.07 17.23
CA ASN A 53 11.81 -12.44 17.81
C ASN A 53 12.20 -11.24 18.69
N PHE A 54 12.25 -10.06 18.09
CA PHE A 54 12.64 -8.80 18.75
C PHE A 54 11.55 -8.18 19.63
N THR A 55 10.33 -8.74 19.62
CA THR A 55 9.17 -8.25 20.38
C THR A 55 8.78 -9.19 21.52
N SER A 56 9.64 -10.16 21.85
CA SER A 56 9.44 -11.05 23.00
C SER A 56 9.53 -10.27 24.32
N HIS A 57 8.83 -10.73 25.36
CA HIS A 57 8.99 -10.25 26.73
C HIS A 57 10.44 -10.39 27.24
N SER A 58 11.17 -11.37 26.72
CA SER A 58 12.59 -11.61 27.03
C SER A 58 13.56 -10.83 26.14
N ALA A 59 13.08 -10.03 25.19
CA ALA A 59 13.94 -9.22 24.33
C ALA A 59 14.55 -8.06 25.13
N THR A 60 15.82 -7.79 24.85
CA THR A 60 16.52 -6.65 25.47
C THR A 60 15.96 -5.32 24.98
N VAL A 61 16.18 -4.24 25.72
CA VAL A 61 15.76 -2.88 25.32
C VAL A 61 16.33 -2.50 23.95
N ALA A 62 17.59 -2.86 23.66
CA ALA A 62 18.21 -2.59 22.36
C ALA A 62 17.53 -3.36 21.22
N GLU A 63 17.13 -4.61 21.45
CA GLU A 63 16.39 -5.43 20.50
C GLU A 63 15.02 -4.84 20.20
N LYS A 64 14.29 -4.40 21.24
CA LYS A 64 13.00 -3.75 21.04
C LYS A 64 13.13 -2.42 20.32
N LYS A 65 14.15 -1.59 20.65
CA LYS A 65 14.44 -0.33 19.94
C LYS A 65 14.72 -0.54 18.44
N LEU A 66 15.46 -1.60 18.09
CA LEU A 66 15.66 -1.97 16.68
C LEU A 66 14.32 -2.33 16.01
N ALA A 67 13.46 -3.09 16.67
CA ALA A 67 12.13 -3.41 16.15
C ALA A 67 11.26 -2.15 15.94
N VAL A 68 11.30 -1.18 16.87
CA VAL A 68 10.61 0.11 16.71
C VAL A 68 11.13 0.83 15.47
N LEU A 69 12.45 0.96 15.31
CA LEU A 69 13.06 1.61 14.15
C LEU A 69 12.64 0.95 12.83
N CYS A 70 12.76 -0.38 12.74
CA CYS A 70 12.37 -1.12 11.55
C CYS A 70 10.88 -0.93 11.20
N ASN A 71 9.98 -0.93 12.20
CA ASN A 71 8.56 -0.67 11.96
C ASN A 71 8.30 0.77 11.50
N ARG A 72 9.01 1.76 12.06
CA ARG A 72 8.92 3.16 11.56
C ARG A 72 9.39 3.27 10.11
N CYS A 73 10.51 2.63 9.75
CA CYS A 73 10.99 2.59 8.38
C CYS A 73 9.97 1.93 7.43
N LEU A 74 9.42 0.77 7.80
CA LEU A 74 8.40 0.08 7.01
C LEU A 74 7.16 0.96 6.80
N SER A 75 6.67 1.59 7.86
CA SER A 75 5.53 2.50 7.79
C SER A 75 5.76 3.62 6.78
N LEU A 76 6.87 4.36 6.94
CA LEU A 76 7.20 5.48 6.08
C LEU A 76 7.47 5.07 4.63
N LEU A 77 8.11 3.91 4.41
CA LEU A 77 8.34 3.35 3.07
C LEU A 77 7.02 3.02 2.38
N TYR A 78 6.09 2.34 3.05
CA TYR A 78 4.79 2.05 2.47
C TYR A 78 4.00 3.33 2.15
N LEU A 79 4.01 4.33 3.04
CA LEU A 79 3.41 5.62 2.76
C LEU A 79 4.04 6.30 1.55
N ARG A 80 5.36 6.22 1.41
CA ARG A 80 6.09 6.80 0.27
C ARG A 80 5.76 6.09 -1.04
N MET A 81 5.71 4.75 -1.03
CA MET A 81 5.30 3.93 -2.18
C MET A 81 3.87 4.24 -2.63
N PHE A 82 2.94 4.47 -1.68
CA PHE A 82 1.61 4.96 -2.01
C PHE A 82 1.67 6.33 -2.70
N LYS A 83 2.39 7.30 -2.12
CA LYS A 83 2.52 8.67 -2.67
C LYS A 83 3.05 8.66 -4.10
N LEU A 84 4.04 7.82 -4.40
CA LEU A 84 4.59 7.65 -5.75
C LEU A 84 3.56 7.19 -6.79
N LYS A 85 2.54 6.44 -6.39
CA LYS A 85 1.50 5.89 -7.28
C LYS A 85 0.10 6.45 -7.02
N LYS A 86 -0.03 7.51 -6.21
CA LYS A 86 -1.32 8.09 -5.78
C LYS A 86 -2.18 8.48 -6.98
N ASP A 87 -1.59 9.15 -7.97
CA ASP A 87 -2.32 9.62 -9.15
C ASP A 87 -2.85 8.46 -9.99
N HIS A 88 -2.12 7.34 -10.05
CA HIS A 88 -2.60 6.11 -10.69
C HIS A 88 -3.78 5.52 -9.92
N ALA A 89 -3.72 5.47 -8.58
CA ALA A 89 -4.83 4.97 -7.77
C ALA A 89 -6.09 5.82 -7.97
N VAL A 90 -5.99 7.15 -8.01
CA VAL A 90 -7.13 8.04 -8.25
C VAL A 90 -7.74 7.80 -9.64
N LYS A 91 -6.90 7.67 -10.67
CA LYS A 91 -7.36 7.36 -12.03
C LYS A 91 -8.08 6.00 -12.09
N TYR A 92 -7.49 4.97 -11.47
CA TYR A 92 -8.10 3.64 -11.42
C TYR A 92 -9.43 3.66 -10.65
N SER A 93 -9.50 4.34 -9.50
CA SER A 93 -10.73 4.48 -8.73
C SER A 93 -11.86 5.11 -9.56
N ARG A 94 -11.59 6.22 -10.26
CA ARG A 94 -12.58 6.87 -11.12
C ARG A 94 -13.11 5.96 -12.22
N SER A 95 -12.22 5.34 -12.99
CA SER A 95 -12.61 4.46 -14.08
C SER A 95 -13.32 3.19 -13.62
N LEU A 96 -12.97 2.67 -12.43
CA LEU A 96 -13.69 1.54 -11.84
C LEU A 96 -15.12 1.92 -11.47
N MET A 97 -15.33 3.08 -10.84
CA MET A 97 -16.67 3.57 -10.50
C MET A 97 -17.55 3.78 -11.75
N GLU A 98 -16.98 4.38 -12.80
CA GLU A 98 -17.65 4.53 -14.10
C GLU A 98 -18.07 3.17 -14.69
N SER A 99 -17.23 2.14 -14.55
CA SER A 99 -17.51 0.80 -15.10
C SER A 99 -18.58 0.00 -14.33
N THR A 100 -18.79 0.31 -13.05
CA THR A 100 -19.78 -0.38 -12.19
C THR A 100 -21.15 0.30 -12.20
N GLY A 101 -21.32 1.40 -12.96
CA GLY A 101 -22.59 2.14 -13.03
C GLY A 101 -22.98 2.83 -11.72
N THR A 102 -22.04 3.00 -10.78
CA THR A 102 -22.28 3.77 -9.55
C THR A 102 -22.16 5.26 -9.89
N PRO A 103 -23.24 6.06 -9.77
CA PRO A 103 -23.17 7.47 -10.09
C PRO A 103 -22.17 8.15 -9.15
N SER A 104 -21.22 8.86 -9.75
CA SER A 104 -20.24 9.66 -9.00
C SER A 104 -20.96 10.75 -8.20
N PRO A 105 -20.60 11.00 -6.92
CA PRO A 105 -21.27 12.03 -6.11
C PRO A 105 -21.00 13.48 -6.56
N LEU A 106 -20.24 13.69 -7.63
CA LEU A 106 -19.82 15.02 -8.11
C LEU A 106 -20.39 15.42 -9.49
N SER A 107 -21.35 14.70 -10.06
CA SER A 107 -22.04 15.16 -11.28
C SER A 107 -23.32 15.92 -10.93
N LEU A 108 -23.19 17.19 -10.53
CA LEU A 108 -24.27 18.16 -10.67
C LEU A 108 -24.24 18.68 -12.11
N SER A 109 -24.91 17.97 -13.01
CA SER A 109 -25.36 18.54 -14.29
C SER A 109 -26.88 18.39 -14.34
N PRO A 110 -27.65 19.49 -14.38
CA PRO A 110 -29.07 19.39 -14.64
C PRO A 110 -29.25 19.22 -16.16
N SER A 111 -29.76 18.07 -16.59
CA SER A 111 -30.26 17.91 -17.94
C SER A 111 -31.77 17.62 -17.89
N PRO A 112 -32.57 18.27 -18.77
CA PRO A 112 -34.00 18.45 -18.56
C PRO A 112 -34.81 17.20 -18.87
N VAL A 113 -35.95 17.11 -18.19
CA VAL A 113 -37.03 16.16 -18.42
C VAL A 113 -37.62 16.33 -19.82
N SER A 114 -37.69 15.23 -20.58
CA SER A 114 -38.68 15.04 -21.63
C SER A 114 -39.04 13.56 -21.74
N SER A 115 -40.29 13.29 -21.36
CA SER A 115 -41.05 12.05 -21.45
C SER A 115 -41.25 11.55 -22.89
N VAL A 116 -41.17 10.24 -23.13
CA VAL A 116 -42.28 9.39 -23.60
C VAL A 116 -41.86 7.91 -23.68
N SER A 117 -42.82 7.06 -23.35
CA SER A 117 -42.86 5.59 -23.16
C SER A 117 -42.49 4.71 -24.36
N SER A 118 -41.95 3.50 -24.11
CA SER A 118 -42.62 2.20 -24.39
C SER A 118 -41.76 0.95 -24.06
N SER A 119 -42.36 0.08 -23.21
CA SER A 119 -42.28 -1.40 -23.17
C SER A 119 -40.95 -2.15 -23.42
N THR A 120 -40.47 -2.90 -22.42
CA THR A 120 -40.60 -4.39 -22.31
C THR A 120 -39.60 -4.98 -21.31
N GLY A 121 -40.07 -5.88 -20.44
CA GLY A 121 -39.23 -6.93 -19.83
C GLY A 121 -38.69 -6.67 -18.42
N LEU A 122 -39.55 -6.60 -17.40
CA LEU A 122 -39.17 -7.09 -16.07
C LEU A 122 -39.59 -8.55 -15.95
N ALA A 123 -38.65 -9.47 -16.19
CA ALA A 123 -38.73 -10.86 -15.76
C ALA A 123 -37.32 -11.49 -15.78
N GLY A 124 -36.92 -12.11 -14.67
CA GLY A 124 -35.68 -12.91 -14.56
C GLY A 124 -34.90 -12.56 -13.30
N SER A 125 -35.33 -13.04 -12.13
CA SER A 125 -34.89 -14.33 -11.56
C SER A 125 -33.50 -14.26 -10.95
N GLY A 126 -33.44 -14.44 -9.63
CA GLY A 126 -32.20 -14.74 -8.92
C GLY A 126 -31.54 -15.96 -9.56
N ALA A 127 -30.35 -15.74 -10.11
CA ALA A 127 -29.44 -16.78 -10.53
C ALA A 127 -28.06 -16.36 -10.05
N SER A 128 -27.36 -17.27 -9.38
CA SER A 128 -25.95 -17.13 -8.99
C SER A 128 -25.13 -16.70 -10.20
N GLY A 129 -24.92 -15.39 -10.32
CA GLY A 129 -24.44 -14.76 -11.54
C GLY A 129 -22.95 -14.58 -11.50
N ASN A 130 -22.22 -15.35 -12.31
CA ASN A 130 -20.84 -15.01 -12.63
C ASN A 130 -20.85 -13.68 -13.39
N VAL A 131 -20.39 -12.61 -12.74
CA VAL A 131 -20.18 -11.31 -13.39
C VAL A 131 -18.96 -11.41 -14.30
N ALA A 132 -19.15 -11.29 -15.61
CA ALA A 132 -18.05 -11.26 -16.57
C ALA A 132 -17.35 -9.89 -16.52
N ILE A 133 -16.21 -9.82 -15.84
CA ILE A 133 -15.42 -8.58 -15.70
C ILE A 133 -14.39 -8.50 -16.85
N PRO A 134 -14.36 -7.42 -17.64
CA PRO A 134 -13.33 -7.24 -18.66
C PRO A 134 -11.92 -7.29 -18.07
N GLN A 135 -10.97 -7.92 -18.77
CA GLN A 135 -9.59 -8.10 -18.28
C GLN A 135 -8.95 -6.78 -17.86
N ARG A 136 -9.17 -5.68 -18.61
CA ARG A 136 -8.65 -4.35 -18.24
C ARG A 136 -9.17 -3.90 -16.86
N ILE A 137 -10.46 -4.06 -16.59
CA ILE A 137 -11.10 -3.68 -15.31
C ILE A 137 -10.53 -4.53 -14.17
N HIS A 138 -10.35 -5.83 -14.38
CA HIS A 138 -9.71 -6.71 -13.40
C HIS A 138 -8.27 -6.25 -13.04
N HIS A 139 -7.44 -5.96 -14.05
CA HIS A 139 -6.07 -5.49 -13.82
C HIS A 139 -6.03 -4.13 -13.11
N MET A 140 -6.95 -3.22 -13.45
CA MET A 140 -7.08 -1.92 -12.79
C MET A 140 -7.49 -2.08 -11.33
N ALA A 141 -8.46 -2.95 -11.04
CA ALA A 141 -8.89 -3.25 -9.68
C ALA A 141 -7.74 -3.84 -8.85
N ALA A 142 -7.04 -4.85 -9.39
CA ALA A 142 -5.88 -5.44 -8.72
C ALA A 142 -4.77 -4.40 -8.44
N SER A 143 -4.48 -3.55 -9.42
CA SER A 143 -3.46 -2.49 -9.29
C SER A 143 -3.88 -1.43 -8.27
N HIS A 144 -5.16 -1.01 -8.29
CA HIS A 144 -5.72 -0.06 -7.33
C HIS A 144 -5.59 -0.60 -5.90
N VAL A 145 -6.05 -1.83 -5.67
CA VAL A 145 -5.94 -2.51 -4.36
C VAL A 145 -4.49 -2.61 -3.91
N ASN A 146 -3.56 -2.99 -4.80
CA ASN A 146 -2.15 -3.08 -4.44
C ASN A 146 -1.56 -1.72 -4.02
N ILE A 147 -1.93 -0.63 -4.72
CA ILE A 147 -1.46 0.71 -4.38
C ILE A 147 -2.06 1.17 -3.05
N THR A 148 -3.37 1.06 -2.86
CA THR A 148 -4.07 1.54 -1.66
C THR A 148 -3.74 0.72 -0.42
N ASN A 149 -3.45 -0.58 -0.55
CA ASN A 149 -2.99 -1.43 0.55
C ASN A 149 -1.68 -0.95 1.19
N ASN A 150 -0.83 -0.21 0.47
CA ASN A 150 0.35 0.39 1.10
C ASN A 150 -0.04 1.38 2.21
N ILE A 151 -1.17 2.10 2.08
CA ILE A 151 -1.63 2.99 3.16
C ILE A 151 -2.00 2.19 4.41
N LEU A 152 -2.76 1.11 4.24
CA LEU A 152 -3.17 0.25 5.36
C LEU A 152 -1.94 -0.31 6.08
N ARG A 153 -1.00 -0.89 5.32
CA ARG A 153 0.27 -1.41 5.86
C ARG A 153 1.10 -0.33 6.54
N SER A 154 1.08 0.90 6.01
CA SER A 154 1.74 2.04 6.63
C SER A 154 1.21 2.30 8.04
N TYR A 155 -0.12 2.35 8.21
CA TYR A 155 -0.73 2.57 9.51
C TYR A 155 -0.49 1.41 10.47
N GLU A 156 -0.67 0.17 10.02
CA GLU A 156 -0.44 -1.03 10.85
C GLU A 156 0.98 -1.06 11.45
N HIS A 157 2.00 -0.76 10.64
CA HIS A 157 3.38 -0.68 11.12
C HIS A 157 3.65 0.54 12.00
N TRP A 158 2.98 1.67 11.75
CA TRP A 158 3.09 2.86 12.60
C TRP A 158 2.57 2.56 14.00
N ASP A 159 1.37 1.97 14.10
CA ASP A 159 0.73 1.62 15.36
C ASP A 159 1.52 0.54 16.10
N THR A 160 2.03 -0.46 15.37
CA THR A 160 2.93 -1.47 15.93
C THR A 160 4.19 -0.83 16.52
N ALA A 161 4.81 0.13 15.82
CA ALA A 161 5.98 0.84 16.32
C ALA A 161 5.68 1.63 17.60
N GLU A 162 4.50 2.26 17.67
CA GLU A 162 4.07 3.07 18.82
C GLU A 162 3.82 2.20 20.04
N LYS A 163 3.11 1.08 19.88
CA LYS A 163 2.92 0.09 20.94
C LYS A 163 4.26 -0.48 21.45
N LEU A 164 5.16 -0.84 20.53
CA LEU A 164 6.48 -1.36 20.93
C LEU A 164 7.32 -0.30 21.65
N ALA A 165 7.19 0.98 21.26
CA ALA A 165 7.93 2.06 21.90
C ALA A 165 7.50 2.27 23.35
N THR A 166 6.20 2.19 23.65
CA THR A 166 5.70 2.30 25.03
C THR A 166 6.08 1.10 25.89
N GLU A 167 6.14 -0.10 25.32
CA GLU A 167 6.58 -1.34 26.00
C GLU A 167 8.12 -1.44 26.18
N SER A 168 8.88 -0.50 25.64
CA SER A 168 10.35 -0.48 25.64
C SER A 168 10.96 0.58 26.54
N GLN A 169 10.13 1.40 27.20
CA GLN A 169 10.52 2.34 28.25
C GLN A 169 10.68 1.59 29.58
#